data_AF-X1IQ39-F1
#
_entry.id   AF-X1IQ39-F1
#
_cell.length_a   1.000
_cell.length_b   1.000
_cell.length_c   1.000
_cell.angle_alpha   90.00
_cell.angle_beta   90.00
_cell.angle_gamma   90.00
#
_symmetry.space_group_name_H-M   'P 1'
#
loop_
_entity.id
_entity.type
_entity.pdbx_description
1 polymer ?
#
loop_
_entity_poly.entity_id
_entity_poly.type
_entity_poly.pdbx_seq_one_letter_code
_entity_poly.pdbx_strand_id
1 'polypeptide(L)'
;MHQKGKRQVSRFFIPANMPEDWKSLLAKPDRQWRTGYSAQSLAYCWQEANDFPESVRSVFRDSKIDLFENIELLLAFPEYKQPLPGGKRASQSDIFILAKGNNQLVSITVEGKVSEPFGPTVAEWKSDKGRGKLERLKFLCDELHLAEGRIQA
;
A
#
# COMPACT_ATOMS: atom_id res chain seq x y z
N MET A 1 -13.41 30.58 -8.56
CA MET A 1 -12.88 29.54 -7.67
C MET A 1 -12.96 28.20 -8.40
N HIS A 2 -11.85 27.68 -8.91
CA HIS A 2 -11.83 26.38 -9.58
C HIS A 2 -11.61 25.29 -8.52
N GLN A 3 -12.64 24.50 -8.20
CA GLN A 3 -12.42 23.20 -7.57
C GLN A 3 -11.59 22.38 -8.54
N LYS A 4 -10.31 22.11 -8.20
CA LYS A 4 -9.53 21.11 -8.91
C LYS A 4 -10.27 19.78 -8.76
N GLY A 5 -10.86 19.28 -9.84
CA GLY A 5 -11.54 17.99 -9.86
C GLY A 5 -10.63 16.91 -9.27
N LYS A 6 -11.15 16.12 -8.32
CA LYS A 6 -10.44 14.95 -7.79
C LYS A 6 -10.01 14.09 -8.97
N ARG A 7 -8.70 13.88 -9.16
CA ARG A 7 -8.19 13.07 -10.26
C ARG A 7 -8.70 11.64 -10.07
N GLN A 8 -9.64 11.21 -10.90
CA GLN A 8 -10.21 9.87 -10.84
C GLN A 8 -9.15 8.85 -11.23
N VAL A 9 -8.98 7.81 -10.41
CA VAL A 9 -8.11 6.67 -10.74
C VAL A 9 -8.83 5.82 -11.77
N SER A 10 -8.11 5.39 -12.81
CA SER A 10 -8.64 4.46 -13.81
C SER A 10 -9.12 3.18 -13.13
N ARG A 11 -10.20 2.60 -13.63
CA ARG A 11 -10.68 1.27 -13.23
C ARG A 11 -10.17 0.16 -14.15
N PHE A 12 -9.40 0.51 -15.18
CA PHE A 12 -8.82 -0.42 -16.14
C PHE A 12 -7.31 -0.51 -15.90
N PHE A 13 -6.81 -1.74 -15.81
CA PHE A 13 -5.41 -2.06 -15.53
C PHE A 13 -4.85 -2.92 -16.66
N ILE A 14 -3.55 -2.75 -16.93
CA ILE A 14 -2.81 -3.58 -17.87
C ILE A 14 -2.01 -4.58 -17.03
N PRO A 15 -2.10 -5.90 -17.30
CA PRO A 15 -1.31 -6.90 -16.60
C PRO A 15 0.19 -6.67 -16.78
N ALA A 16 0.95 -6.82 -15.70
CA ALA A 16 2.40 -6.93 -15.75
C ALA A 16 2.79 -8.38 -16.10
N ASN A 17 3.73 -8.55 -17.01
CA ASN A 17 4.21 -9.86 -17.47
C ASN A 17 5.64 -10.15 -16.98
N MET A 18 6.41 -9.12 -16.65
CA MET A 18 7.76 -9.24 -16.11
C MET A 18 8.01 -8.17 -15.02
N PRO A 19 8.96 -8.41 -14.09
CA PRO A 19 9.27 -7.46 -13.02
C PRO A 19 9.53 -6.03 -13.54
N GLU A 20 10.20 -5.89 -14.68
CA GLU A 20 10.56 -4.61 -15.28
C GLU A 20 9.35 -3.74 -15.65
N ASP A 21 8.17 -4.32 -15.87
CA ASP A 21 6.94 -3.57 -16.16
C ASP A 21 6.60 -2.61 -15.00
N TRP A 22 6.96 -3.01 -13.77
CA TRP A 22 6.76 -2.22 -12.55
C TRP A 22 7.55 -0.90 -12.59
N LYS A 23 8.71 -0.88 -13.27
CA LYS A 23 9.58 0.30 -13.34
C LYS A 23 8.84 1.52 -13.87
N SER A 24 7.95 1.33 -14.85
CA SER A 24 7.19 2.41 -15.49
C SER A 24 6.17 3.07 -14.55
N LEU A 25 5.79 2.39 -13.47
CA LEU A 25 4.76 2.83 -12.52
C LEU A 25 5.33 3.71 -11.40
N LEU A 26 6.65 3.63 -11.18
CA LEU A 26 7.39 4.38 -10.17
C LEU A 26 7.31 5.89 -10.39
N ALA A 27 7.31 6.65 -9.29
CA ALA A 27 7.32 8.11 -9.35
C ALA A 27 8.62 8.70 -9.94
N LYS A 28 9.76 8.03 -9.72
CA LYS A 28 11.09 8.40 -10.22
C LYS A 28 11.85 7.13 -10.63
N PRO A 29 11.50 6.51 -11.78
CA PRO A 29 12.03 5.22 -12.21
C PRO A 29 13.56 5.15 -12.20
N ASP A 30 14.24 6.17 -12.72
CA ASP A 30 15.71 6.18 -12.83
C ASP A 30 16.44 6.27 -11.48
N ARG A 31 15.74 6.69 -10.42
CA ARG A 31 16.29 6.77 -9.06
C ARG A 31 15.91 5.58 -8.21
N GLN A 32 14.68 5.08 -8.37
CA GLN A 32 14.11 4.03 -7.53
C GLN A 32 14.41 2.62 -8.05
N TRP A 33 14.58 2.43 -9.36
CA TRP A 33 14.86 1.12 -9.96
C TRP A 33 16.35 0.81 -9.99
N ARG A 34 16.89 0.33 -8.87
CA ARG A 34 18.31 0.01 -8.71
C ARG A 34 18.49 -1.16 -7.75
N THR A 35 19.54 -1.95 -7.95
CA THR A 35 19.86 -3.07 -7.06
C THR A 35 20.12 -2.57 -5.64
N GLY A 36 19.55 -3.27 -4.65
CA GLY A 36 19.60 -2.88 -3.25
C GLY A 36 18.53 -1.86 -2.82
N TYR A 37 17.59 -1.49 -3.70
CA TYR A 37 16.43 -0.65 -3.37
C TYR A 37 15.14 -1.48 -3.36
N SER A 38 14.16 -1.06 -2.54
CA SER A 38 12.95 -1.84 -2.28
C SER A 38 12.12 -2.09 -3.53
N ALA A 39 11.95 -1.08 -4.39
CA ALA A 39 11.10 -1.18 -5.58
C ALA A 39 11.50 -2.33 -6.52
N GLN A 40 12.79 -2.44 -6.86
CA GLN A 40 13.27 -3.53 -7.71
C GLN A 40 13.17 -4.88 -6.99
N SER A 41 13.59 -4.94 -5.71
CA SER A 41 13.54 -6.18 -4.93
C SER A 41 12.11 -6.72 -4.78
N LEU A 42 11.13 -5.84 -4.54
CA LEU A 42 9.71 -6.22 -4.48
C LEU A 42 9.20 -6.75 -5.81
N ALA A 43 9.50 -6.05 -6.91
CA ALA A 43 9.05 -6.46 -8.25
C ALA A 43 9.51 -7.88 -8.58
N TYR A 44 10.78 -8.20 -8.38
CA TYR A 44 11.30 -9.55 -8.60
C TYR A 44 10.70 -10.57 -7.60
N CYS A 45 10.75 -10.27 -6.30
CA CYS A 45 10.28 -11.17 -5.25
C CYS A 45 8.81 -11.58 -5.42
N TRP A 46 7.94 -10.64 -5.77
CA TRP A 46 6.50 -10.89 -5.92
C TRP A 46 6.11 -11.42 -7.30
N GLN A 47 6.66 -10.83 -8.38
CA GLN A 47 6.29 -11.26 -9.74
C GLN A 47 6.81 -12.67 -10.05
N GLU A 48 8.03 -13.01 -9.63
CA GLU A 48 8.60 -14.35 -9.87
C GLU A 48 7.96 -15.43 -8.99
N ALA A 49 7.49 -15.07 -7.79
CA ALA A 49 6.70 -15.98 -6.96
C ALA A 49 5.37 -16.37 -7.64
N ASN A 50 4.85 -15.49 -8.50
CA ASN A 50 3.56 -15.64 -9.20
C ASN A 50 2.39 -15.94 -8.24
N ASP A 51 2.54 -15.51 -6.99
CA ASP A 51 1.60 -15.60 -5.86
C ASP A 51 2.25 -14.84 -4.68
N PHE A 52 1.76 -15.01 -3.45
CA PHE A 52 2.46 -14.57 -2.25
C PHE A 52 3.88 -15.20 -2.17
N PRO A 53 4.94 -14.40 -1.96
CA PRO A 53 6.25 -14.95 -1.61
C PRO A 53 6.16 -15.87 -0.39
N GLU A 54 6.97 -16.94 -0.34
CA GLU A 54 6.85 -17.95 0.72
C GLU A 54 7.00 -17.35 2.13
N SER A 55 7.84 -16.34 2.30
CA SER A 55 8.00 -15.63 3.57
C SER A 55 6.74 -14.91 4.04
N VAL A 56 5.87 -14.50 3.12
CA VAL A 56 4.56 -13.90 3.41
C VAL A 56 3.52 -15.00 3.64
N ARG A 57 3.55 -16.04 2.79
CA ARG A 57 2.66 -17.20 2.92
C ARG A 57 2.82 -17.90 4.26
N SER A 58 4.06 -18.04 4.75
CA SER A 58 4.33 -18.63 6.06
C SER A 58 3.69 -17.84 7.19
N VAL A 59 3.71 -16.50 7.14
CA VAL A 59 3.04 -15.66 8.14
C VAL A 59 1.54 -15.90 8.18
N PHE A 60 0.88 -16.02 7.03
CA PHE A 60 -0.55 -16.33 6.98
C PHE A 60 -0.87 -17.69 7.58
N ARG A 61 -0.12 -18.72 7.17
CA ARG A 61 -0.25 -20.08 7.69
C ARG A 61 -0.02 -20.15 9.21
N ASP A 62 1.01 -19.46 9.70
CA ASP A 62 1.42 -19.53 11.10
C ASP A 62 0.57 -18.62 12.02
N SER A 63 -0.21 -17.70 11.45
CA SER A 63 -1.08 -16.76 12.20
C SER A 63 -2.18 -17.45 13.00
N LYS A 64 -2.60 -18.65 12.59
CA LYS A 64 -3.76 -19.38 13.15
C LYS A 64 -5.07 -18.59 13.11
N ILE A 65 -5.18 -17.67 12.16
CA ILE A 65 -6.43 -16.94 11.88
C ILE A 65 -7.14 -17.69 10.76
N ASP A 66 -8.35 -18.21 11.02
CA ASP A 66 -9.14 -18.99 10.06
C ASP A 66 -9.32 -18.29 8.71
N LEU A 67 -9.42 -16.95 8.72
CA LEU A 67 -9.51 -16.13 7.50
C LEU A 67 -8.31 -16.34 6.56
N PHE A 68 -7.12 -16.60 7.11
CA PHE A 68 -5.86 -16.64 6.37
C PHE A 68 -5.37 -18.05 6.04
N GLU A 69 -5.97 -19.09 6.62
CA GLU A 69 -5.52 -20.49 6.46
C GLU A 69 -5.42 -20.92 5.00
N ASN A 70 -6.40 -20.53 4.18
CA ASN A 70 -6.47 -20.81 2.75
C ASN A 70 -6.53 -19.52 1.92
N ILE A 71 -5.70 -18.53 2.27
CA ILE A 71 -5.69 -17.26 1.55
C ILE A 71 -5.15 -17.43 0.11
N GLU A 72 -5.93 -16.93 -0.84
CA GLU A 72 -5.66 -16.95 -2.27
C GLU A 72 -5.43 -15.52 -2.76
N LEU A 73 -4.32 -15.28 -3.45
CA LEU A 73 -4.07 -14.01 -4.14
C LEU A 73 -4.92 -13.98 -5.41
N LEU A 74 -5.85 -13.02 -5.52
CA LEU A 74 -6.67 -12.87 -6.73
C LEU A 74 -6.02 -11.90 -7.71
N LEU A 75 -5.61 -10.73 -7.23
CA LEU A 75 -4.99 -9.66 -8.03
C LEU A 75 -3.97 -8.90 -7.17
N ALA A 76 -2.81 -8.58 -7.75
CA ALA A 76 -1.83 -7.67 -7.17
C ALA A 76 -1.60 -6.49 -8.11
N PHE A 77 -1.57 -5.29 -7.54
CA PHE A 77 -1.42 -4.03 -8.25
C PHE A 77 -0.17 -3.31 -7.72
N PRO A 78 0.91 -3.30 -8.51
CA PRO A 78 2.10 -2.54 -8.16
C PRO A 78 1.80 -1.05 -8.13
N GLU A 79 2.47 -0.32 -7.23
CA GLU A 79 2.51 1.15 -7.24
C GLU A 79 1.10 1.78 -7.18
N TYR A 80 0.16 1.13 -6.48
CA TYR A 80 -1.26 1.49 -6.47
C TYR A 80 -1.50 2.84 -5.77
N LYS A 81 -2.25 3.73 -6.43
CA LYS A 81 -2.49 5.11 -5.96
C LYS A 81 -3.87 5.24 -5.34
N GLN A 82 -3.91 5.59 -4.06
CA GLN A 82 -5.13 5.90 -3.32
C GLN A 82 -5.26 7.42 -3.09
N PRO A 83 -6.29 8.08 -3.64
CA PRO A 83 -6.57 9.47 -3.33
C PRO A 83 -6.96 9.64 -1.86
N LEU A 84 -6.11 10.29 -1.08
CA LEU A 84 -6.39 10.65 0.32
C LEU A 84 -6.39 12.18 0.48
N PRO A 85 -7.30 12.73 1.32
CA PRO A 85 -7.33 14.16 1.61
C PRO A 85 -6.05 14.65 2.32
N GLY A 86 -5.93 15.96 2.46
CA GLY A 86 -4.79 16.61 3.13
C GLY A 86 -3.45 16.59 2.38
N GLY A 87 -3.38 15.99 1.18
CA GLY A 87 -2.16 15.93 0.37
C GLY A 87 -2.34 16.54 -1.03
N LYS A 88 -1.24 17.02 -1.62
CA LYS A 88 -1.23 17.46 -3.04
C LYS A 88 -1.16 16.29 -4.03
N ARG A 89 -0.64 15.15 -3.58
CA ARG A 89 -0.47 13.92 -4.38
C ARG A 89 -1.23 12.79 -3.70
N ALA A 90 -1.72 11.85 -4.52
CA ALA A 90 -2.29 10.61 -4.01
C ALA A 90 -1.26 9.87 -3.15
N SER A 91 -1.75 9.15 -2.14
CA SER A 91 -0.91 8.18 -1.44
C SER A 91 -0.66 7.01 -2.38
N GLN A 92 0.48 6.37 -2.24
CA GLN A 92 0.87 5.23 -3.06
C GLN A 92 1.40 4.15 -2.13
N SER A 93 0.95 2.92 -2.37
CA SER A 93 1.52 1.71 -1.78
C SER A 93 2.38 1.01 -2.81
N ASP A 94 3.46 0.35 -2.38
CA ASP A 94 4.30 -0.41 -3.30
C ASP A 94 3.52 -1.56 -3.96
N ILE A 95 2.64 -2.24 -3.21
CA ILE A 95 1.71 -3.25 -3.75
C ILE A 95 0.36 -3.15 -3.04
N PHE A 96 -0.74 -3.12 -3.79
CA PHE A 96 -2.08 -3.40 -3.29
C PHE A 96 -2.52 -4.78 -3.76
N ILE A 97 -3.08 -5.60 -2.88
CA ILE A 97 -3.51 -6.96 -3.18
C ILE A 97 -4.98 -7.12 -2.82
N LEU A 98 -5.74 -7.66 -3.77
CA LEU A 98 -7.03 -8.25 -3.50
C LEU A 98 -6.86 -9.77 -3.38
N ALA A 99 -7.23 -10.31 -2.23
CA ALA A 99 -7.14 -11.72 -1.92
C ALA A 99 -8.52 -12.25 -1.49
N LYS A 100 -8.63 -13.56 -1.40
CA LYS A 100 -9.80 -14.26 -0.87
C LYS A 100 -9.37 -15.21 0.23
N GLY A 101 -10.08 -15.20 1.35
CA GLY A 101 -9.87 -16.12 2.46
C GLY A 101 -11.22 -16.46 3.08
N ASN A 102 -11.49 -17.74 3.33
CA ASN A 102 -12.76 -18.22 3.90
C ASN A 102 -14.03 -17.58 3.27
N ASN A 103 -14.10 -17.52 1.94
CA ASN A 103 -15.18 -16.88 1.18
C ASN A 103 -15.39 -15.36 1.41
N GLN A 104 -14.40 -14.68 1.99
CA GLN A 104 -14.39 -13.24 2.17
C GLN A 104 -13.26 -12.61 1.35
N LEU A 105 -13.49 -11.39 0.86
CA LEU A 105 -12.43 -10.60 0.23
C LEU A 105 -11.53 -9.99 1.30
N VAL A 106 -10.22 -10.05 1.06
CA VAL A 106 -9.19 -9.47 1.93
C VAL A 106 -8.43 -8.44 1.11
N SER A 107 -8.34 -7.22 1.63
CA SER A 107 -7.52 -6.15 1.03
C SER A 107 -6.21 -6.02 1.81
N ILE A 108 -5.09 -6.12 1.12
CA ILE A 108 -3.75 -6.05 1.72
C ILE A 108 -2.97 -4.94 1.02
N THR A 109 -2.24 -4.16 1.79
CA THR A 109 -1.25 -3.21 1.28
C THR A 109 0.13 -3.64 1.75
N VAL A 110 1.11 -3.59 0.85
CA VAL A 110 2.51 -3.92 1.11
C VAL A 110 3.35 -2.68 0.88
N GLU A 111 4.24 -2.41 1.81
CA GLU A 111 5.24 -1.35 1.72
C GLU A 111 6.61 -1.97 1.97
N GLY A 112 7.47 -1.95 0.97
CA GLY A 112 8.85 -2.39 1.08
C GLY A 112 9.74 -1.25 1.58
N LYS A 113 10.61 -1.61 2.50
CA LYS A 113 11.68 -0.78 3.03
C LYS A 113 12.95 -1.60 3.03
N VAL A 114 14.09 -0.98 2.74
CA VAL A 114 15.40 -1.66 2.82
C VAL A 114 16.14 -1.18 4.05
N SER A 115 16.40 0.13 4.10
CA SER A 115 17.19 0.75 5.17
C SER A 115 16.54 2.01 5.72
N GLU A 116 15.51 2.51 5.05
CA GLU A 116 14.76 3.68 5.45
C GLU A 116 13.67 3.32 6.48
N PRO A 117 13.38 4.21 7.45
CA PRO A 117 12.30 3.96 8.40
C PRO A 117 10.94 4.07 7.72
N PHE A 118 9.91 3.48 8.36
CA PHE A 118 8.50 3.68 7.96
C PHE A 118 8.00 5.13 8.13
N GLY A 119 8.83 6.00 8.68
CA GLY A 119 8.54 7.40 8.92
C GLY A 119 8.05 7.67 10.34
N PRO A 120 7.63 8.91 10.61
CA PRO A 120 7.20 9.31 11.94
C PRO A 120 5.85 8.69 12.31
N THR A 121 5.67 8.43 13.60
CA THR A 121 4.43 7.89 14.18
C THR A 121 3.27 8.89 14.05
N VAL A 122 2.03 8.39 14.21
CA VAL A 122 0.83 9.26 14.23
C VAL A 122 0.90 10.27 15.38
N ALA A 123 1.56 9.93 16.49
CA ALA A 123 1.80 10.84 17.61
C ALA A 123 2.64 12.04 17.21
N GLU A 124 3.76 11.79 16.53
CA GLU A 124 4.66 12.80 16.00
C GLU A 124 3.98 13.64 14.92
N TRP A 125 3.02 13.08 14.18
CA TRP A 125 2.22 13.85 13.22
C TRP A 125 1.27 14.84 13.92
N LYS A 126 0.70 14.46 15.06
CA LYS A 126 -0.20 15.34 15.85
C LYS A 126 0.55 16.55 16.40
N SER A 127 1.84 16.41 16.76
CA SER A 127 2.64 17.51 17.30
C SER A 127 3.14 18.49 16.22
N ASP A 128 3.33 18.03 14.98
CA ASP A 128 3.87 18.79 13.84
C ASP A 128 2.88 19.82 13.23
N LYS A 129 1.63 19.92 13.73
CA LYS A 129 0.58 20.90 13.35
C LYS A 129 0.30 21.07 11.84
N GLY A 130 0.78 20.17 10.98
CA GLY A 130 0.55 20.23 9.54
C GLY A 130 -0.93 20.04 9.20
N ARG A 131 -1.59 21.08 8.68
CA ARG A 131 -3.04 21.05 8.33
C ARG A 131 -3.44 19.81 7.51
N GLY A 132 -2.61 19.42 6.55
CA GLY A 132 -2.86 18.26 5.71
C GLY A 132 -2.78 16.91 6.43
N LYS A 133 -1.86 16.75 7.39
CA LYS A 133 -1.77 15.52 8.19
C LYS A 133 -2.99 15.37 9.10
N LEU A 134 -3.45 16.47 9.70
CA LEU A 134 -4.66 16.49 10.54
C LEU A 134 -5.92 16.18 9.73
N GLU A 135 -6.08 16.80 8.56
CA GLU A 135 -7.20 16.51 7.64
C GLU A 135 -7.24 15.03 7.24
N ARG A 136 -6.08 14.46 6.90
CA ARG A 136 -5.96 13.04 6.55
C ARG A 136 -6.26 12.14 7.73
N LEU A 137 -5.72 12.43 8.91
CA LEU A 137 -5.97 11.63 10.10
C LEU A 137 -7.45 11.63 10.42
N LYS A 138 -8.10 12.79 10.43
CA LYS A 138 -9.53 12.92 10.65
C LYS A 138 -10.32 12.07 9.65
N PHE A 139 -10.03 12.18 8.35
CA PHE A 139 -10.68 11.38 7.32
C PHE A 139 -10.55 9.88 7.58
N LEU A 140 -9.36 9.39 7.91
CA LEU A 140 -9.13 7.97 8.19
C LEU A 140 -9.87 7.51 9.45
N CYS A 141 -9.96 8.36 10.47
CA CYS A 141 -10.72 8.06 11.69
C CYS A 141 -12.22 7.95 11.40
N ASP A 142 -12.75 8.89 10.61
CA ASP A 142 -14.15 8.89 10.20
C ASP A 142 -14.46 7.64 9.35
N GLU A 143 -13.59 7.29 8.39
CA GLU A 143 -13.76 6.11 7.51
C GLU A 143 -13.67 4.77 8.26
N LEU A 144 -12.75 4.66 9.22
CA LEU A 144 -12.53 3.44 9.99
C LEU A 144 -13.38 3.38 11.28
N HIS A 145 -14.23 4.38 11.50
CA HIS A 145 -15.02 4.55 12.72
C HIS A 145 -14.18 4.50 14.01
N LEU A 146 -13.00 5.11 13.99
CA LEU A 146 -12.09 5.19 15.13
C LEU A 146 -12.24 6.52 15.86
N ALA A 147 -12.29 6.47 17.19
CA ALA A 147 -12.24 7.67 18.01
C ALA A 147 -10.80 8.25 18.01
N GLU A 148 -10.62 9.50 17.56
CA GLU A 148 -9.31 10.15 17.47
C GLU A 148 -8.52 10.15 18.79
N GLY A 149 -9.23 10.21 19.92
CA GLY A 149 -8.67 10.15 21.28
C GLY A 149 -8.20 8.77 21.74
N ARG A 150 -8.59 7.70 21.02
CA ARG A 150 -8.12 6.32 21.25
C ARG A 150 -6.95 5.92 20.35
N ILE A 151 -6.59 6.76 19.37
CA ILE A 151 -5.38 6.57 18.57
C ILE A 151 -4.21 6.99 19.44
N GLN A 152 -3.74 6.01 20.22
CA GLN A 152 -2.56 6.12 21.05
C GLN A 152 -1.31 6.14 20.18
N ALA A 153 -0.42 7.02 20.60
CA ALA A 153 0.97 7.13 20.20
C ALA A 153 1.73 5.85 20.51
#